data_AF-A0A963R5A7-F1
#
_entry.id   AF-A0A963R5A7-F1
#
_cell.length_a   1.000
_cell.length_b   1.000
_cell.length_c   1.000
_cell.angle_alpha   90.00
_cell.angle_beta   90.00
_cell.angle_gamma   90.00
#
_symmetry.space_group_name_H-M   'P 1'
#
loop_
_entity.id
_entity.type
_entity.pdbx_description
1 polymer ?
#
loop_
_entity_poly.entity_id
_entity_poly.type
_entity_poly.pdbx_seq_one_letter_code
_entity_poly.pdbx_strand_id
1 'polypeptide(L)'
;MKRFPVLAALALAALPLSGCADGHYRYGMGVGWVSHPYNVWYDGYYGPFYDGYWGTDGFFYFRLHDRDNHYRRGDDGHFRRGDARPAPRYRPYEGRTHEPPRGTRMPNYPSRDGRGDRR
;
A
#
# COMPACT_ATOMS: atom_id res chain seq x y z
N MET A 1 -19.24 -5.70 68.70
CA MET A 1 -19.70 -6.23 67.38
C MET A 1 -19.98 -5.06 66.46
N LYS A 2 -19.12 -4.77 65.48
CA LYS A 2 -19.43 -3.79 64.43
C LYS A 2 -18.70 -4.21 63.13
N ARG A 3 -19.29 -5.21 62.47
CA ARG A 3 -18.83 -5.79 61.19
C ARG A 3 -19.17 -4.82 60.06
N PHE A 4 -18.44 -3.71 59.94
CA PHE A 4 -18.67 -2.70 58.89
C PHE A 4 -17.56 -2.49 57.85
N PRO A 5 -16.43 -3.24 57.78
CA PRO A 5 -15.46 -2.97 56.72
C PRO A 5 -15.65 -3.82 55.45
N VAL A 6 -16.60 -4.77 55.41
CA VAL A 6 -16.68 -5.74 54.30
C VAL A 6 -17.31 -5.15 53.02
N LEU A 7 -18.04 -4.04 53.11
CA LEU A 7 -18.68 -3.42 51.93
C LEU A 7 -17.78 -2.46 51.13
N ALA A 8 -16.58 -2.16 51.61
CA ALA A 8 -15.64 -1.29 50.88
C ALA A 8 -14.88 -2.02 49.75
N ALA A 9 -15.01 -3.34 49.64
CA ALA A 9 -14.21 -4.16 48.72
C ALA A 9 -14.77 -4.30 47.30
N LEU A 10 -16.01 -3.85 47.00
CA LEU A 10 -16.62 -4.09 45.68
C LEU A 10 -16.72 -2.86 44.75
N ALA A 11 -16.43 -1.65 45.22
CA ALA A 11 -16.60 -0.45 44.40
C ALA A 11 -15.38 -0.11 43.51
N LEU A 12 -14.29 -0.88 43.59
CA LEU A 12 -13.05 -0.60 42.84
C LEU A 12 -12.89 -1.38 41.52
N ALA A 13 -13.93 -2.09 41.07
CA ALA A 13 -13.89 -2.91 39.85
C ALA A 13 -14.41 -2.20 38.58
N ALA A 14 -14.61 -0.87 38.62
CA ALA A 14 -15.18 -0.10 37.51
C ALA A 14 -14.26 1.01 36.99
N LEU A 15 -12.94 0.85 37.09
CA LEU A 15 -12.03 1.69 36.31
C LEU A 15 -12.10 1.21 34.85
N PRO A 16 -12.63 2.03 33.92
CA PRO A 16 -12.70 1.66 32.52
C PRO A 16 -11.28 1.38 32.04
N LEU A 17 -11.12 0.34 31.21
CA LEU A 17 -9.93 0.16 30.41
C LEU A 17 -9.71 1.45 29.63
N SER A 18 -8.87 2.35 30.14
CA SER A 18 -8.31 3.45 29.40
C SER A 18 -7.57 2.80 28.25
N GLY A 19 -8.15 2.90 27.06
CA GLY A 19 -7.63 2.32 25.85
C GLY A 19 -6.16 2.63 25.70
N CYS A 20 -5.44 1.70 25.08
CA CYS A 20 -4.18 2.00 24.42
C CYS A 20 -4.47 3.10 23.39
N ALA A 21 -4.39 4.35 23.84
CA ALA A 21 -4.17 5.49 23.00
C ALA A 21 -2.73 5.33 22.54
N ASP A 22 -2.56 4.58 21.45
CA ASP A 22 -1.36 4.64 20.64
C ASP A 22 -1.37 6.02 19.99
N GLY A 23 -0.79 6.97 20.72
CA GLY A 23 -0.76 8.37 20.37
C GLY A 23 0.20 8.60 19.22
N HIS A 24 -0.23 8.34 17.99
CA HIS A 24 0.47 8.84 16.79
C HIS A 24 -0.53 9.38 15.75
N TYR A 25 -0.75 10.70 15.87
CA TYR A 25 -1.14 11.65 14.82
C TYR A 25 -2.55 11.61 14.23
N ARG A 26 -3.44 12.40 14.84
CA ARG A 26 -4.56 13.04 14.13
C ARG A 26 -4.00 14.09 13.16
N TYR A 27 -3.79 13.70 11.91
CA TYR A 27 -3.79 14.62 10.76
C TYR A 27 -5.10 14.39 10.00
N GLY A 28 -5.77 15.48 9.61
CA GLY A 28 -7.17 15.52 9.16
C GLY A 28 -7.58 14.42 8.19
N MET A 29 -8.81 13.90 8.35
CA MET A 29 -9.49 12.89 7.52
C MET A 29 -8.66 12.38 6.33
N GLY A 30 -7.69 11.51 6.63
CA GLY A 30 -6.66 11.06 5.68
C GLY A 30 -6.83 9.58 5.40
N VAL A 31 -7.17 9.27 4.16
CA VAL A 31 -7.04 7.91 3.63
C VAL A 31 -5.57 7.49 3.73
N GLY A 32 -5.26 6.55 4.61
CA GLY A 32 -3.91 6.00 4.75
C GLY A 32 -3.39 5.43 3.43
N TRP A 33 -2.06 5.38 3.27
CA TRP A 33 -1.42 4.78 2.11
C TRP A 33 -1.91 3.33 1.88
N VAL A 34 -2.22 3.01 0.63
CA VAL A 34 -2.62 1.66 0.21
C VAL A 34 -1.55 1.12 -0.73
N SER A 35 -0.83 0.08 -0.28
CA SER A 35 0.12 -0.67 -1.09
C SER A 35 -0.62 -1.64 -2.02
N HIS A 36 -0.17 -1.75 -3.26
CA HIS A 36 -0.73 -2.70 -4.23
C HIS A 36 0.32 -3.75 -4.60
N PRO A 37 -0.01 -5.05 -4.51
CA PRO A 37 0.85 -6.09 -5.05
C PRO A 37 0.88 -5.98 -6.58
N TYR A 38 2.00 -6.35 -7.18
CA TYR A 38 2.12 -6.49 -8.62
C TYR A 38 2.88 -7.75 -8.98
N ASN A 39 2.44 -8.36 -10.07
CA ASN A 39 3.17 -9.35 -10.84
C ASN A 39 3.36 -8.77 -12.25
N VAL A 40 4.58 -8.83 -12.78
CA VAL A 40 4.91 -8.28 -14.09
C VAL A 40 5.99 -9.11 -14.77
N TRP A 41 5.82 -9.32 -16.07
CA TRP A 41 6.88 -9.83 -16.93
C TRP A 41 7.62 -8.66 -17.54
N TYR A 42 8.93 -8.60 -17.34
CA TYR A 42 9.76 -7.47 -17.75
C TYR A 42 10.99 -7.94 -18.53
N ASP A 43 11.31 -7.25 -19.62
CA ASP A 43 12.42 -7.61 -20.54
C ASP A 43 13.75 -6.90 -20.25
N GLY A 44 13.80 -6.01 -19.25
CA GLY A 44 15.03 -5.33 -18.82
C GLY A 44 15.34 -4.03 -19.57
N TYR A 45 14.48 -3.55 -20.47
CA TYR A 45 14.77 -2.40 -21.33
C TYR A 45 15.21 -1.11 -20.59
N TYR A 46 14.59 -0.80 -19.46
CA TYR A 46 14.92 0.36 -18.61
C TYR A 46 16.00 0.06 -17.55
N GLY A 47 16.58 -1.13 -17.55
CA GLY A 47 17.43 -1.63 -16.46
C GLY A 47 16.62 -2.04 -15.23
N PRO A 48 17.26 -2.27 -14.07
CA PRO A 48 16.56 -2.57 -12.82
C PRO A 48 15.61 -1.43 -12.42
N PHE A 49 14.39 -1.77 -12.03
CA PHE A 49 13.46 -0.82 -11.41
C PHE A 49 13.38 -1.07 -9.90
N TYR A 50 13.15 -0.02 -9.13
CA TYR A 50 13.02 -0.09 -7.68
C TYR A 50 11.62 -0.52 -7.26
N ASP A 51 10.60 0.07 -7.90
CA ASP A 51 9.21 -0.15 -7.51
C ASP A 51 8.26 0.12 -8.67
N GLY A 52 7.02 -0.35 -8.54
CA GLY A 52 5.99 -0.09 -9.53
C GLY A 52 4.59 -0.44 -9.06
N TYR A 53 3.64 -0.19 -9.95
CA TYR A 53 2.25 -0.62 -9.85
C TYR A 53 1.65 -0.69 -11.25
N TRP A 54 0.60 -1.48 -11.37
CA TRP A 54 -0.23 -1.40 -12.56
C TRP A 54 -1.27 -0.30 -12.41
N GLY A 55 -1.28 0.63 -13.36
CA GLY A 55 -2.29 1.67 -13.44
C GLY A 55 -3.67 1.10 -13.81
N THR A 56 -4.70 1.88 -13.53
CA THR A 56 -6.08 1.60 -13.95
C THR A 56 -6.27 1.64 -15.47
N ASP A 57 -5.30 2.22 -16.19
CA ASP A 57 -5.23 2.33 -17.66
C ASP A 57 -4.50 1.14 -18.32
N GLY A 58 -4.09 0.14 -17.54
CA GLY A 58 -3.45 -1.08 -18.04
C GLY A 58 -1.94 -0.98 -18.23
N PHE A 59 -1.32 0.18 -18.00
CA PHE A 59 0.12 0.35 -18.09
C PHE A 59 0.83 0.06 -16.77
N PHE A 60 2.08 -0.39 -16.87
CA PHE A 60 2.94 -0.50 -15.69
C PHE A 60 3.62 0.84 -15.44
N TYR A 61 3.44 1.35 -14.22
CA TYR A 61 4.10 2.56 -13.75
C TYR A 61 5.24 2.17 -12.82
N PHE A 62 6.42 2.73 -13.03
CA PHE A 62 7.62 2.34 -12.28
C PHE A 62 8.48 3.53 -11.88
N ARG A 63 9.37 3.31 -10.91
CA ARG A 63 10.47 4.21 -10.54
C ARG A 63 11.78 3.45 -10.48
N LEU A 64 12.89 4.14 -10.73
CA LEU A 64 14.20 3.52 -10.78
C LEU A 64 14.88 3.55 -9.40
N HIS A 65 14.53 4.53 -8.57
CA HIS A 65 15.07 4.71 -7.22
C HIS A 65 13.96 5.03 -6.20
N ASP A 66 14.28 4.83 -4.93
CA ASP A 66 13.42 5.14 -3.78
C ASP A 66 13.10 6.64 -3.65
N ARG A 67 14.06 7.49 -4.03
CA ARG A 67 13.98 8.96 -3.98
C ARG A 67 13.29 9.59 -5.19
N ASP A 68 12.91 8.81 -6.18
CA ASP A 68 12.22 9.34 -7.36
C ASP A 68 10.83 9.86 -6.96
N ASN A 69 10.57 11.14 -7.24
CA ASN A 69 9.29 11.80 -6.93
C ASN A 69 8.25 11.65 -8.07
N HIS A 70 8.48 10.78 -9.04
CA HIS A 70 7.52 10.52 -10.11
C HIS A 70 7.59 9.08 -10.59
N TYR A 71 6.43 8.46 -10.75
CA TYR A 71 6.31 7.21 -11.47
C TYR A 71 6.19 7.47 -12.96
N ARG A 72 6.92 6.69 -13.74
CA ARG A 72 7.00 6.76 -15.20
C ARG A 72 6.13 5.66 -15.78
N ARG A 73 5.38 5.95 -16.85
CA ARG A 73 4.66 4.93 -17.62
C ARG A 73 5.69 4.11 -18.40
N GLY A 74 5.64 2.79 -18.31
CA GLY A 74 6.36 1.89 -19.19
C GLY A 74 5.71 1.83 -20.57
N ASP A 75 6.53 1.80 -21.61
CA ASP A 75 6.06 1.70 -22.98
C ASP A 75 5.53 0.29 -23.29
N ASP A 76 4.71 0.23 -24.33
CA ASP A 76 4.05 -1.00 -24.76
C ASP A 76 5.06 -2.10 -25.06
N GLY A 77 4.88 -3.22 -24.38
CA GLY A 77 5.65 -4.44 -24.62
C GLY A 77 6.87 -4.63 -23.74
N HIS A 78 7.32 -3.67 -22.94
CA HIS A 78 8.41 -3.91 -21.98
C HIS A 78 7.91 -4.54 -20.68
N PHE A 79 6.72 -4.15 -20.24
CA PHE A 79 6.02 -4.74 -19.10
C PHE A 79 4.75 -5.45 -19.56
N ARG A 80 4.48 -6.64 -19.03
CA ARG A 80 3.26 -7.41 -19.36
C ARG A 80 2.57 -8.00 -18.13
N ARG A 81 1.23 -7.99 -18.13
CA ARG A 81 0.38 -8.66 -17.13
C ARG A 81 0.16 -10.13 -17.49
N GLY A 82 -0.11 -10.94 -16.46
CA GLY A 82 -0.64 -12.31 -16.59
C GLY A 82 0.38 -13.35 -17.05
N ASP A 83 -0.09 -14.55 -17.37
CA ASP A 83 0.74 -15.70 -17.78
C ASP A 83 1.12 -15.63 -19.26
N ALA A 84 1.53 -14.44 -19.74
CA ALA A 84 2.09 -14.32 -21.07
C ALA A 84 3.19 -15.37 -21.20
N ARG A 85 2.99 -16.40 -22.05
CA ARG A 85 3.97 -17.46 -22.30
C ARG A 85 5.33 -16.77 -22.37
N PRO A 86 6.21 -16.97 -21.38
CA PRO A 86 7.35 -16.09 -21.25
C PRO A 86 8.19 -16.27 -22.50
N ALA A 87 8.12 -15.28 -23.39
CA ALA A 87 9.10 -15.21 -24.45
C ALA A 87 10.45 -15.13 -23.72
N PRO A 88 11.50 -15.84 -24.16
CA PRO A 88 12.72 -16.05 -23.38
C PRO A 88 13.38 -14.78 -22.83
N ARG A 89 13.06 -13.60 -23.39
CA ARG A 89 13.54 -12.29 -22.95
C ARG A 89 12.87 -11.74 -21.69
N TYR A 90 11.64 -12.16 -21.37
CA TYR A 90 10.93 -11.65 -20.20
C TYR A 90 11.27 -12.47 -18.96
N ARG A 91 11.48 -11.76 -17.86
CA ARG A 91 11.66 -12.34 -16.53
C ARG A 91 10.48 -11.95 -15.65
N PRO A 92 10.00 -12.86 -14.78
CA PRO A 92 8.95 -12.51 -13.85
C PRO A 92 9.52 -11.65 -12.73
N TYR A 93 8.78 -10.62 -12.35
CA TYR A 93 9.03 -9.80 -11.18
C TYR A 93 7.74 -9.69 -10.39
N GLU A 94 7.87 -9.88 -9.08
CA GLU A 94 6.78 -9.72 -8.13
C GLU A 94 7.21 -8.77 -7.02
N GLY A 95 6.25 -8.00 -6.52
CA GLY A 95 6.53 -7.02 -5.50
C GLY A 95 5.25 -6.36 -5.01
N ARG A 96 5.44 -5.32 -4.20
CA ARG A 96 4.35 -4.47 -3.71
C ARG A 96 4.82 -3.02 -3.77
N THR A 97 3.90 -2.12 -4.10
CA THR A 97 4.21 -0.69 -4.13
C THR A 97 4.48 -0.16 -2.73
N HIS A 98 5.64 0.44 -2.51
CA HIS A 98 6.02 1.06 -1.26
C HIS A 98 5.48 2.49 -1.18
N GLU A 99 5.20 2.96 0.03
CA GLU A 99 4.80 4.34 0.26
C GLU A 99 5.87 5.28 -0.32
N PRO A 100 5.52 6.12 -1.30
CA PRO A 100 6.49 7.00 -1.90
C PRO A 100 6.65 8.27 -1.07
N PRO A 101 7.72 9.06 -1.30
CA PRO A 101 7.86 10.38 -0.70
C PRO A 101 6.61 11.25 -0.90
N ARG A 102 6.30 12.11 0.08
CA ARG A 102 5.17 13.03 -0.03
C ARG A 102 5.30 13.91 -1.28
N GLY A 103 4.19 14.07 -2.00
CA GLY A 103 4.15 14.83 -3.26
C GLY A 103 4.61 14.04 -4.49
N THR A 104 4.92 12.74 -4.35
CA THR A 104 5.23 11.89 -5.50
C THR A 104 4.06 11.81 -6.47
N ARG A 105 4.33 12.04 -7.75
CA ARG A 105 3.33 11.92 -8.81
C ARG A 105 3.07 10.45 -9.13
N MET A 106 1.83 10.01 -8.94
CA MET A 106 1.37 8.64 -9.19
C MET A 106 0.17 8.61 -10.15
N PRO A 107 0.39 8.70 -11.46
CA PRO A 107 -0.69 8.69 -12.44
C PRO A 107 -1.46 7.35 -12.43
N ASN A 108 -2.78 7.40 -12.52
CA ASN A 108 -3.63 6.19 -12.63
C ASN A 108 -3.44 5.18 -11.50
N TYR A 109 -3.00 5.63 -10.31
CA TYR A 109 -2.82 4.75 -9.16
C TYR A 109 -4.16 4.13 -8.74
N PRO A 110 -4.25 2.80 -8.59
CA PRO A 110 -5.47 2.16 -8.15
C PRO A 110 -5.89 2.68 -6.78
N SER A 111 -7.13 3.17 -6.69
CA SER A 111 -7.72 3.59 -5.42
C SER A 111 -8.37 2.39 -4.72
N ARG A 112 -8.43 2.45 -3.39
CA ARG A 112 -8.95 1.40 -2.49
C ARG A 112 -10.32 0.84 -2.89
N ASP A 113 -11.14 1.62 -3.59
CA ASP A 113 -12.53 1.28 -3.87
C ASP A 113 -12.75 0.36 -5.07
N GLY A 114 -11.71 -0.03 -5.81
CA GLY A 114 -11.81 -1.09 -6.83
C GLY A 114 -12.88 -0.90 -7.92
N ARG A 115 -13.58 0.25 -8.00
CA ARG A 115 -14.56 0.58 -9.05
C ARG A 115 -13.88 1.01 -10.35
N GLY A 116 -12.79 0.33 -10.70
CA GLY A 116 -12.17 0.38 -12.01
C GLY A 116 -12.64 -0.77 -12.89
N ASP A 117 -13.87 -1.24 -12.70
CA ASP A 117 -14.44 -2.35 -13.46
C ASP A 117 -15.75 -1.90 -14.11
N ARG A 118 -15.83 -2.06 -15.43
CA ARG A 118 -16.92 -1.73 -16.37
C ARG A 118 -16.98 -0.28 -16.88
N ARG A 119 -16.33 -0.02 -18.03
CA ARG A 119 -16.98 0.62 -19.19
C ARG A 119 -16.42 0.04 -20.49
#